data_AF-F2SNE6-F1
#
_entry.id   AF-F2SNE6-F1
#
_cell.length_a   1.000
_cell.length_b   1.000
_cell.length_c   1.000
_cell.angle_alpha   90.00
_cell.angle_beta   90.00
_cell.angle_gamma   90.00
#
_symmetry.space_group_name_H-M   'P 1'
#
loop_
_entity.id
_entity.type
_entity.pdbx_description
1 polymer ?
#
loop_
_entity_poly.entity_id
_entity_poly.type
_entity_poly.pdbx_seq_one_letter_code
_entity_poly.pdbx_strand_id
1 'polypeptide(L)'
;MRTSPNIIITGTPGVGKTVHCEQLAQETELKHLSINQVAKERGCYDGFDEKLKSHIVDEDKLLDEIEADVLQGGYLIDWHACDLFPKSWIDLVVVLRCPSTAIHYDRLAARSYSEEKLQENLDAEIFGVLLEEAREAYDEEIVVELESETDDAIESNCQRIKSWIGSWKQSHATGSD
;
A
#
# COMPACT_ATOMS: atom_id res chain seq x y z
N MET A 1 -20.92 -11.57 3.93
CA MET A 1 -19.57 -11.53 4.54
C MET A 1 -18.55 -11.67 3.43
N ARG A 2 -17.44 -10.93 3.46
CA ARG A 2 -16.41 -11.00 2.41
C ARG A 2 -15.77 -12.39 2.41
N THR A 3 -15.47 -12.93 1.22
CA THR A 3 -14.81 -14.26 1.06
C THR A 3 -13.34 -14.15 0.67
N SER A 4 -12.86 -12.93 0.42
CA SER A 4 -11.45 -12.62 0.19
C SER A 4 -11.06 -11.34 0.95
N PRO A 5 -9.83 -11.26 1.46
CA PRO A 5 -9.39 -10.13 2.25
C PRO A 5 -9.07 -8.92 1.36
N ASN A 6 -9.10 -7.73 1.97
CA ASN A 6 -8.47 -6.54 1.44
C ASN A 6 -7.20 -6.25 2.23
N ILE A 7 -6.11 -6.03 1.50
CA ILE A 7 -4.79 -5.81 2.07
C ILE A 7 -4.25 -4.49 1.54
N ILE A 8 -3.85 -3.61 2.44
CA ILE A 8 -3.09 -2.42 2.06
C ILE A 8 -1.61 -2.80 1.98
N ILE A 9 -0.95 -2.41 0.89
CA ILE A 9 0.50 -2.40 0.77
C ILE A 9 0.92 -0.93 0.74
N THR A 10 1.46 -0.45 1.86
CA THR A 10 1.85 0.95 2.07
C THR A 10 3.34 1.09 2.38
N GLY A 11 3.80 2.34 2.55
CA GLY A 11 5.19 2.71 2.80
C GLY A 11 5.65 3.84 1.88
N THR A 12 6.84 4.35 2.13
CA THR A 12 7.39 5.50 1.43
C THR A 12 7.51 5.23 -0.09
N PRO A 13 7.33 6.23 -0.97
CA PRO A 13 7.65 6.06 -2.39
C PRO A 13 9.05 5.45 -2.60
N GLY A 14 9.17 4.45 -3.49
CA GLY A 14 10.44 3.76 -3.77
C GLY A 14 10.71 2.48 -2.96
N VAL A 15 9.91 2.15 -1.95
CA VAL A 15 10.10 0.92 -1.14
C VAL A 15 9.68 -0.38 -1.85
N GLY A 16 8.94 -0.31 -2.96
CA GLY A 16 8.57 -1.49 -3.76
C GLY A 16 7.12 -1.97 -3.68
N LYS A 17 6.17 -1.13 -3.22
CA LYS A 17 4.73 -1.44 -3.10
C LYS A 17 4.12 -2.06 -4.36
N THR A 18 4.28 -1.37 -5.49
CA THR A 18 3.74 -1.80 -6.79
C THR A 18 4.30 -3.15 -7.22
N VAL A 19 5.60 -3.39 -7.02
CA VAL A 19 6.23 -4.69 -7.35
C VAL A 19 5.63 -5.82 -6.52
N HIS A 20 5.43 -5.61 -5.21
CA HIS A 20 4.77 -6.60 -4.36
C HIS A 20 3.32 -6.85 -4.79
N CYS A 21 2.57 -5.80 -5.10
CA CYS A 21 1.18 -5.93 -5.54
C CYS A 21 1.06 -6.68 -6.86
N GLU A 22 1.91 -6.37 -7.84
CA GLU A 22 1.93 -7.05 -9.14
C GLU A 22 2.26 -8.53 -8.99
N GLN A 23 3.28 -8.88 -8.18
CA GLN A 23 3.63 -10.27 -7.93
C GLN A 23 2.51 -11.01 -7.18
N LEU A 24 1.96 -10.42 -6.11
CA LEU A 24 0.86 -11.02 -5.36
C LEU A 24 -0.41 -11.20 -6.21
N ALA A 25 -0.72 -10.25 -7.10
CA ALA A 25 -1.86 -10.37 -8.01
C ALA A 25 -1.68 -11.48 -9.05
N GLN A 26 -0.45 -11.82 -9.43
CA GLN A 26 -0.15 -12.96 -10.31
C GLN A 26 -0.21 -14.30 -9.57
N GLU A 27 0.16 -14.31 -8.29
CA GLU A 27 0.25 -15.51 -7.47
C GLU A 27 -1.01 -15.83 -6.66
N THR A 28 -1.98 -14.92 -6.64
CA THR A 28 -3.23 -15.02 -5.87
C THR A 28 -4.43 -14.59 -6.71
N GLU A 29 -5.63 -14.73 -6.14
CA GLU A 29 -6.89 -14.31 -6.77
C GLU A 29 -7.21 -12.82 -6.49
N LEU A 30 -6.34 -12.11 -5.78
CA LEU A 30 -6.58 -10.72 -5.39
C LEU A 30 -6.27 -9.77 -6.56
N LYS A 31 -7.05 -8.70 -6.66
CA LYS A 31 -6.89 -7.67 -7.69
C LYS A 31 -6.00 -6.54 -7.17
N HIS A 32 -5.02 -6.14 -7.97
CA HIS A 32 -4.22 -4.95 -7.69
C HIS A 32 -5.05 -3.68 -7.96
N LEU A 33 -5.22 -2.86 -6.94
CA LEU A 33 -5.86 -1.55 -6.99
C LEU A 33 -4.80 -0.48 -6.75
N SER A 34 -4.25 0.06 -7.84
CA SER A 34 -3.36 1.22 -7.75
C SER A 34 -4.18 2.50 -7.55
N ILE A 35 -4.09 3.10 -6.36
CA ILE A 35 -4.83 4.31 -6.04
C ILE A 35 -4.42 5.48 -6.93
N ASN A 36 -3.14 5.58 -7.28
CA ASN A 36 -2.66 6.58 -8.23
C ASN A 36 -3.31 6.44 -9.61
N GLN A 37 -3.56 5.21 -10.06
CA GLN A 37 -4.23 4.95 -11.33
C GLN A 37 -5.73 5.27 -11.24
N VAL A 38 -6.39 4.86 -10.16
CA VAL A 38 -7.81 5.18 -9.92
C VAL A 38 -8.02 6.69 -9.90
N ALA A 39 -7.23 7.43 -9.12
CA ALA A 39 -7.34 8.88 -9.04
C ALA A 39 -7.14 9.54 -10.41
N LYS A 40 -6.23 9.00 -11.24
CA LYS A 40 -5.99 9.49 -12.60
C LYS A 40 -7.14 9.22 -13.56
N GLU A 41 -7.63 7.99 -13.59
CA GLU A 41 -8.65 7.55 -14.55
C GLU A 41 -10.03 8.09 -14.21
N ARG A 42 -10.33 8.25 -12.92
CA ARG A 42 -11.63 8.71 -12.42
C ARG A 42 -11.63 10.20 -12.04
N GLY A 43 -10.48 10.85 -12.17
CA GLY A 43 -10.31 12.28 -11.91
C GLY A 43 -10.56 12.67 -10.46
N CYS A 44 -10.06 11.87 -9.51
CA CYS A 44 -10.16 12.13 -8.07
C CYS A 44 -9.04 13.07 -7.62
N TYR A 45 -9.06 14.31 -8.14
CA TYR A 45 -8.06 15.32 -7.81
C TYR A 45 -8.73 16.62 -7.36
N ASP A 46 -8.22 17.20 -6.28
CA ASP A 46 -8.58 18.53 -5.77
C ASP A 46 -7.48 19.55 -6.09
N GLY A 47 -7.10 19.61 -7.37
CA GLY A 47 -6.12 20.56 -7.88
C GLY A 47 -4.70 20.02 -8.04
N PHE A 48 -3.74 20.94 -8.10
CA PHE A 48 -2.33 20.66 -8.36
C PHE A 48 -1.47 21.54 -7.45
N ASP A 49 -0.56 20.91 -6.72
CA ASP A 49 0.44 21.60 -5.94
C ASP A 49 1.63 21.97 -6.85
N GLU A 50 1.72 23.27 -7.18
CA GLU A 50 2.81 23.82 -8.00
C GLU A 50 4.20 23.70 -7.36
N LYS A 51 4.28 23.65 -6.02
CA LYS A 51 5.56 23.52 -5.31
C LYS A 51 6.06 22.08 -5.39
N LEU A 52 5.19 21.13 -5.07
CA LEU A 52 5.51 19.69 -5.05
C LEU A 52 5.42 19.04 -6.43
N LYS A 53 4.90 19.78 -7.42
CA LYS A 53 4.63 19.35 -8.80
C LYS A 53 3.84 18.05 -8.82
N SER A 54 2.78 17.99 -8.03
CA SER A 54 1.93 16.81 -7.86
C SER A 54 0.46 17.18 -7.76
N HIS A 55 -0.40 16.28 -8.23
CA HIS A 55 -1.83 16.40 -8.01
C HIS A 55 -2.17 16.13 -6.56
N ILE A 56 -3.08 16.95 -6.01
CA ILE A 56 -3.69 16.71 -4.71
C ILE A 56 -4.84 15.73 -4.95
N VAL A 57 -4.85 14.61 -4.24
CA VAL A 57 -5.93 13.62 -4.37
C VAL A 57 -7.13 14.09 -3.57
N ASP A 58 -8.31 14.05 -4.18
CA ASP A 58 -9.58 14.24 -3.48
C ASP A 58 -9.93 12.92 -2.79
N GLU A 59 -9.70 12.84 -1.48
CA GLU A 59 -9.85 11.62 -0.69
C GLU A 59 -11.31 11.17 -0.58
N ASP A 60 -12.24 12.10 -0.35
CA ASP A 60 -13.68 11.81 -0.28
C ASP A 60 -14.17 11.20 -1.59
N LYS A 61 -13.84 11.85 -2.72
CA LYS A 61 -14.20 11.35 -4.04
C LYS A 61 -13.51 10.03 -4.36
N LEU A 62 -12.27 9.84 -3.94
CA LEU A 62 -11.56 8.57 -4.12
C LEU A 62 -12.27 7.43 -3.38
N LEU A 63 -12.68 7.66 -2.12
CA LEU A 63 -13.39 6.66 -1.32
C LEU A 63 -14.73 6.29 -1.96
N ASP A 64 -15.53 7.29 -2.37
CA ASP A 64 -16.80 7.08 -3.06
C ASP A 64 -16.65 6.21 -4.32
N GLU A 65 -15.56 6.43 -5.09
CA GLU A 65 -15.30 5.71 -6.32
C GLU A 65 -14.91 4.23 -6.07
N ILE A 66 -14.17 3.93 -5.01
CA ILE A 66 -13.67 2.57 -4.76
C ILE A 66 -14.56 1.77 -3.80
N GLU A 67 -15.48 2.40 -3.07
CA GLU A 67 -16.28 1.77 -2.01
C GLU A 67 -16.98 0.49 -2.50
N ALA A 68 -17.73 0.60 -3.60
CA ALA A 68 -18.51 -0.53 -4.13
C ALA A 68 -17.63 -1.72 -4.55
N ASP A 69 -16.39 -1.46 -4.97
CA ASP A 69 -15.42 -2.47 -5.35
C ASP A 69 -14.80 -3.09 -4.09
N VAL A 70 -14.21 -2.27 -3.22
CA VAL A 70 -13.47 -2.70 -2.02
C VAL A 70 -14.37 -3.46 -1.04
N LEU A 71 -15.65 -3.07 -0.91
CA LEU A 71 -16.60 -3.78 -0.04
C LEU A 71 -16.89 -5.23 -0.47
N GLN A 72 -16.63 -5.60 -1.72
CA GLN A 72 -16.75 -6.99 -2.19
C GLN A 72 -15.59 -7.86 -1.67
N GLY A 73 -14.45 -7.26 -1.30
CA GLY A 73 -13.24 -7.95 -0.87
C GLY A 73 -12.34 -8.39 -2.03
N GLY A 74 -11.11 -8.80 -1.70
CA GLY A 74 -10.17 -9.36 -2.67
C GLY A 74 -9.27 -8.34 -3.36
N TYR A 75 -8.90 -7.25 -2.68
CA TYR A 75 -8.04 -6.20 -3.24
C TYR A 75 -6.68 -6.09 -2.54
N LEU A 76 -5.65 -5.82 -3.35
CA LEU A 76 -4.34 -5.33 -2.93
C LEU A 76 -4.32 -3.83 -3.21
N ILE A 77 -4.47 -3.03 -2.16
CA ILE A 77 -4.56 -1.57 -2.25
C ILE A 77 -3.13 -1.01 -2.20
N ASP A 78 -2.66 -0.47 -3.33
CA ASP A 78 -1.32 0.10 -3.49
C ASP A 78 -1.38 1.63 -3.38
N TRP A 79 -1.00 2.15 -2.21
CA TRP A 79 -0.82 3.58 -2.01
C TRP A 79 0.22 3.89 -0.95
N HIS A 80 0.64 5.15 -0.84
CA HIS A 80 1.62 5.56 0.15
C HIS A 80 0.96 6.04 1.45
N ALA A 81 -0.24 6.60 1.37
CA ALA A 81 -1.09 6.93 2.51
C ALA A 81 -2.11 5.82 2.72
N CYS A 82 -2.46 5.57 3.98
CA CYS A 82 -3.40 4.51 4.35
C CYS A 82 -4.46 4.96 5.36
N ASP A 83 -4.27 6.05 6.07
CA ASP A 83 -5.15 6.54 7.13
C ASP A 83 -6.58 6.91 6.67
N LEU A 84 -6.78 7.27 5.41
CA LEU A 84 -8.11 7.55 4.86
C LEU A 84 -9.04 6.33 4.82
N PHE A 85 -8.52 5.09 4.70
CA PHE A 85 -9.40 3.96 4.41
C PHE A 85 -10.08 3.48 5.70
N PRO A 86 -11.41 3.37 5.72
CA PRO A 86 -12.14 2.90 6.90
C PRO A 86 -11.62 1.54 7.40
N LYS A 87 -11.38 1.41 8.71
CA LYS A 87 -10.91 0.16 9.34
C LYS A 87 -11.74 -1.07 8.94
N SER A 88 -13.06 -0.90 8.76
CA SER A 88 -13.97 -1.98 8.37
C SER A 88 -13.69 -2.57 6.97
N TRP A 89 -12.99 -1.83 6.11
CA TRP A 89 -12.65 -2.26 4.76
C TRP A 89 -11.39 -3.11 4.71
N ILE A 90 -10.55 -3.10 5.74
CA ILE A 90 -9.17 -3.57 5.68
C ILE A 90 -8.96 -4.74 6.63
N ASP A 91 -8.29 -5.79 6.15
CA ASP A 91 -8.01 -6.99 6.94
C ASP A 91 -6.53 -7.13 7.32
N LEU A 92 -5.64 -6.48 6.57
CA LEU A 92 -4.19 -6.43 6.82
C LEU A 92 -3.59 -5.15 6.22
N VAL A 93 -2.65 -4.55 6.94
CA VAL A 93 -1.83 -3.45 6.48
C VAL A 93 -0.37 -3.89 6.49
N VAL A 94 0.25 -3.92 5.32
CA VAL A 94 1.68 -4.23 5.15
C VAL A 94 2.42 -2.93 4.88
N VAL A 95 3.30 -2.53 5.80
CA VAL A 95 4.18 -1.37 5.63
C VAL A 95 5.52 -1.86 5.13
N LEU A 96 5.83 -1.58 3.87
CA LEU A 96 7.13 -1.89 3.29
C LEU A 96 8.14 -0.80 3.66
N ARG A 97 9.33 -1.24 4.07
CA ARG A 97 10.46 -0.40 4.48
C ARG A 97 11.68 -0.65 3.63
N CYS A 98 12.51 0.37 3.48
CA CYS A 98 13.84 0.27 2.88
C CYS A 98 14.85 1.02 3.75
N PRO A 99 15.27 0.45 4.90
CA PRO A 99 16.15 1.11 5.85
C PRO A 99 17.50 1.57 5.27
N SER A 100 18.00 0.85 4.26
CA SER A 100 19.22 1.21 3.54
C SER A 100 19.01 2.48 2.70
N THR A 101 19.49 3.60 3.24
CA THR A 101 19.44 4.91 2.58
C THR A 101 20.07 4.88 1.19
N ALA A 102 21.13 4.11 0.98
CA ALA A 102 21.80 4.00 -0.32
C ALA A 102 20.89 3.35 -1.38
N ILE A 103 20.28 2.21 -1.04
CA ILE A 103 19.35 1.49 -1.94
C ILE A 103 18.12 2.36 -2.22
N HIS A 104 17.57 2.99 -1.19
CA HIS A 104 16.38 3.83 -1.34
C HIS A 104 16.68 5.08 -2.19
N TYR A 105 17.82 5.72 -1.98
CA TYR A 105 18.31 6.84 -2.79
C TYR A 105 18.41 6.45 -4.26
N ASP A 106 19.06 5.33 -4.58
CA ASP A 106 19.25 4.89 -5.97
C ASP A 106 17.90 4.63 -6.67
N ARG A 107 16.95 4.02 -5.95
CA ARG A 107 15.58 3.77 -6.46
C ARG A 107 14.80 5.06 -6.71
N LEU A 108 14.95 6.07 -5.83
CA LEU A 108 14.30 7.36 -5.98
C LEU A 108 14.95 8.20 -7.09
N ALA A 109 16.28 8.20 -7.18
CA ALA A 109 17.04 8.92 -8.20
C ALA A 109 16.68 8.43 -9.62
N ALA A 110 16.44 7.13 -9.79
CA ALA A 110 15.97 6.55 -11.05
C ALA A 110 14.60 7.10 -11.51
N ARG A 111 13.80 7.70 -10.61
CA ARG A 111 12.47 8.26 -10.92
C ARG A 111 12.51 9.70 -11.42
N SER A 112 13.70 10.28 -11.64
CA SER A 112 13.88 11.67 -12.11
C SER A 112 13.20 12.72 -11.22
N TYR A 113 13.16 12.49 -9.90
CA TYR A 113 12.64 13.46 -8.94
C TYR A 113 13.56 14.68 -8.81
N SER A 114 13.01 15.81 -8.37
CA SER A 114 13.82 16.92 -7.90
C SER A 114 14.59 16.50 -6.64
N GLU A 115 15.72 17.15 -6.40
CA GLU A 115 16.54 16.91 -5.20
C GLU A 115 15.74 17.11 -3.91
N GLU A 116 14.90 18.16 -3.87
CA GLU A 116 13.99 18.44 -2.75
C GLU A 116 13.01 17.28 -2.49
N LYS A 117 12.32 16.80 -3.52
CA LYS A 117 11.37 15.68 -3.39
C LYS A 117 12.07 14.37 -3.04
N LEU A 118 13.28 14.16 -3.55
CA LEU A 118 14.08 12.99 -3.22
C LEU A 118 14.45 13.03 -1.73
N GLN A 119 14.94 14.16 -1.23
CA GLN A 119 15.32 14.33 0.18
C GLN A 119 14.10 14.18 1.10
N GLU A 120 12.96 14.78 0.75
CA GLU A 120 11.69 14.63 1.48
C GLU A 120 11.31 13.15 1.65
N ASN A 121 11.38 12.36 0.58
CA ASN A 121 11.05 10.93 0.65
C ASN A 121 12.09 10.12 1.45
N LEU A 122 13.38 10.47 1.39
CA LEU A 122 14.38 9.80 2.22
C LEU A 122 14.17 10.11 3.71
N ASP A 123 13.90 11.37 4.05
CA ASP A 123 13.62 11.78 5.42
C ASP A 123 12.36 11.08 5.94
N ALA A 124 11.28 11.03 5.13
CA ALA A 124 10.06 10.31 5.49
C ALA A 124 10.32 8.82 5.82
N GLU A 125 11.19 8.15 5.06
CA GLU A 125 11.56 6.76 5.34
C GLU A 125 12.42 6.61 6.59
N ILE A 126 13.40 7.51 6.79
CA ILE A 126 14.28 7.53 7.96
C ILE A 126 13.48 7.75 9.25
N PHE A 127 12.53 8.69 9.23
CA PHE A 127 11.65 8.96 10.36
C PHE A 127 10.52 7.95 10.50
N GLY A 128 10.31 7.07 9.52
CA GLY A 128 9.28 6.04 9.58
C GLY A 128 7.86 6.60 9.56
N VAL A 129 7.65 7.74 8.89
CA VAL A 129 6.37 8.49 8.90
C VAL A 129 5.20 7.58 8.52
N LEU A 130 5.32 6.80 7.45
CA LEU A 130 4.24 5.93 6.97
C LEU A 130 4.01 4.69 7.85
N LEU A 131 5.00 4.29 8.65
CA LEU A 131 4.82 3.23 9.64
C LEU A 131 4.05 3.77 10.86
N GLU A 132 4.37 4.98 11.31
CA GLU A 132 3.65 5.65 12.39
C GLU A 132 2.20 5.92 11.98
N GLU A 133 1.96 6.46 10.78
CA GLU A 133 0.63 6.68 10.21
C GLU A 133 -0.21 5.39 10.23
N ALA A 134 0.35 4.26 9.75
CA ALA A 134 -0.35 2.98 9.76
C ALA A 134 -0.69 2.48 11.17
N ARG A 135 0.21 2.68 12.14
CA ARG A 135 0.00 2.29 13.54
C ARG A 135 -1.01 3.17 14.27
N GLU A 136 -1.14 4.43 13.88
CA GLU A 136 -2.15 5.33 14.42
C GLU A 136 -3.52 5.06 13.81
N ALA A 137 -3.56 4.75 12.51
CA ALA A 137 -4.80 4.53 11.76
C ALA A 137 -5.42 3.15 11.99
N TYR A 138 -4.64 2.11 12.30
CA TYR A 138 -5.09 0.71 12.37
C TYR A 138 -4.71 0.04 13.69
N ASP A 139 -5.37 -1.09 13.96
CA ASP A 139 -5.07 -1.87 15.17
C ASP A 139 -3.71 -2.56 14.99
N GLU A 140 -2.87 -2.54 16.03
CA GLU A 140 -1.48 -3.04 15.98
C GLU A 140 -1.36 -4.47 15.43
N GLU A 141 -2.35 -5.32 15.71
CA GLU A 141 -2.38 -6.72 15.30
C GLU A 141 -2.48 -6.93 13.79
N ILE A 142 -3.00 -5.94 13.04
CA ILE A 142 -3.15 -6.02 11.58
C ILE A 142 -2.09 -5.22 10.84
N VAL A 143 -1.18 -4.52 11.54
CA VAL A 143 -0.09 -3.74 10.94
C VAL A 143 1.19 -4.56 10.97
N VAL A 144 1.70 -4.91 9.78
CA VAL A 144 2.91 -5.72 9.61
C VAL A 144 3.96 -4.93 8.85
N GLU A 145 5.12 -4.75 9.48
CA GLU A 145 6.30 -4.14 8.86
C GLU A 145 7.14 -5.21 8.14
N LEU A 146 7.56 -4.94 6.90
CA LEU A 146 8.43 -5.80 6.10
C LEU A 146 9.54 -5.01 5.41
N GLU A 147 10.77 -5.54 5.45
CA GLU A 147 11.90 -4.97 4.71
C GLU A 147 11.87 -5.39 3.24
N SER A 148 12.21 -4.48 2.34
CA SER A 148 12.07 -4.63 0.88
C SER A 148 13.29 -4.07 0.14
N GLU A 149 14.46 -4.66 0.38
CA GLU A 149 15.74 -4.19 -0.18
C GLU A 149 16.25 -5.02 -1.37
N THR A 150 15.96 -6.33 -1.36
CA THR A 150 16.46 -7.30 -2.34
C THR A 150 15.33 -8.10 -2.98
N ASP A 151 15.61 -8.73 -4.12
CA ASP A 151 14.64 -9.62 -4.79
C ASP A 151 14.23 -10.80 -3.88
N ASP A 152 15.19 -11.38 -3.15
CA ASP A 152 14.91 -12.43 -2.16
C ASP A 152 13.96 -11.95 -1.04
N ALA A 153 14.09 -10.69 -0.61
CA ALA A 153 13.19 -10.10 0.38
C ALA A 153 11.78 -9.93 -0.20
N ILE A 154 11.66 -9.46 -1.45
CA ILE A 154 10.38 -9.35 -2.15
C ILE A 154 9.69 -10.71 -2.26
N GLU A 155 10.42 -11.75 -2.69
CA GLU A 155 9.88 -13.10 -2.82
C GLU A 155 9.42 -13.65 -1.46
N SER A 156 10.25 -13.52 -0.43
CA SER A 156 9.93 -13.92 0.94
C SER A 156 8.69 -13.20 1.48
N ASN A 157 8.60 -11.89 1.27
CA ASN A 157 7.45 -11.08 1.66
C ASN A 157 6.17 -11.55 0.95
N CYS A 158 6.24 -11.78 -0.36
CA CYS A 158 5.09 -12.27 -1.13
C CYS A 158 4.63 -13.65 -0.64
N GLN A 159 5.54 -14.58 -0.34
CA GLN A 159 5.19 -15.88 0.22
C GLN A 159 4.56 -15.78 1.61
N ARG A 160 5.05 -14.87 2.47
CA ARG A 160 4.47 -14.61 3.79
C ARG A 160 3.05 -14.06 3.68
N ILE A 161 2.82 -13.07 2.82
CA ILE A 161 1.50 -12.46 2.60
C ILE A 161 0.53 -13.49 2.00
N LYS A 162 0.98 -14.29 1.03
CA LYS A 162 0.19 -15.37 0.43
C LYS A 162 -0.24 -16.42 1.45
N SER A 163 0.68 -16.81 2.34
CA SER A 163 0.38 -17.74 3.43
C SER A 163 -0.68 -17.15 4.37
N TRP A 164 -0.56 -15.87 4.71
CA TRP A 164 -1.55 -15.15 5.51
C TRP A 164 -2.94 -15.11 4.83
N ILE A 165 -3.00 -14.82 3.53
CA ILE A 165 -4.25 -14.84 2.74
C ILE A 165 -4.92 -16.23 2.84
N GLY A 166 -4.13 -17.30 2.73
CA GLY A 166 -4.61 -18.67 2.85
C GLY A 166 -5.23 -18.95 4.22
N SER A 167 -4.55 -18.55 5.30
CA SER A 167 -5.06 -18.70 6.67
C SER A 167 -6.32 -17.86 6.92
N TRP A 168 -6.36 -16.62 6.42
CA TRP A 168 -7.53 -15.75 6.55
C TRP A 168 -8.77 -16.35 5.87
N LYS A 169 -8.60 -16.89 4.64
CA LYS A 169 -9.71 -17.53 3.91
C LYS A 169 -10.23 -18.77 4.63
N GLN A 170 -9.36 -19.57 5.23
CA GLN A 170 -9.75 -20.75 5.99
C GLN A 170 -10.54 -20.39 7.25
N SER A 171 -10.07 -19.41 8.04
CA SER A 171 -10.76 -19.00 9.27
C SER A 171 -12.15 -18.43 8.99
N HIS A 172 -12.30 -17.66 7.91
CA HIS A 172 -13.58 -17.08 7.50
C HIS A 172 -14.53 -18.08 6.83
N ALA A 173 -14.01 -19.14 6.20
CA ALA A 173 -14.82 -20.24 5.72
C ALA A 173 -15.42 -21.06 6.89
N THR A 174 -14.64 -21.31 7.94
CA THR A 174 -15.08 -22.10 9.12
C THR A 174 -15.99 -21.35 10.08
N GLY A 175 -16.01 -20.01 10.05
CA GLY A 175 -16.92 -19.19 10.86
C GLY A 175 -18.33 -19.06 10.31
N SER A 176 -18.64 -19.77 9.21
CA SER A 176 -19.94 -19.74 8.52
C SER A 176 -20.85 -20.93 8.86
N ASP A 177 -20.42 -21.83 9.75
CA ASP A 177 -21.16 -23.01 10.22
C ASP A 177 -21.79 -22.82 11.61
#